data_AF-A0A7S0A8K7-F1
#
_entry.id   AF-A0A7S0A8K7-F1
#
_cell.length_a   1.000
_cell.length_b   1.000
_cell.length_c   1.000
_cell.angle_alpha   90.00
_cell.angle_beta   90.00
_cell.angle_gamma   90.00
#
_symmetry.space_group_name_H-M   'P 1'
#
loop_
_entity.id
_entity.type
_entity.pdbx_description
1 polymer ?
#
loop_
_entity_poly.entity_id
_entity_poly.type
_entity_poly.pdbx_seq_one_letter_code
_entity_poly.pdbx_strand_id
1 'polypeptide(L)'
;SRLGGFRFIGLTEEWALSVCLFHVMTGSECLPSEFLNVRPTKDSEGARAEDEKRFFDSYHDPYDEALYERASAIFWASVAKHNVTRESCRRTCSRVQHVFAPEGAMLSFDVD
;
A
#
# COMPACT_ATOMS: atom_id res chain seq x y z
N SER A 1 -3.47 15.13 18.24
CA SER A 1 -3.68 14.83 16.81
C SER A 1 -4.86 13.87 16.66
N ARG A 2 -5.74 14.08 15.66
CA ARG A 2 -6.90 13.20 15.38
C ARG A 2 -6.50 11.80 14.91
N LEU A 3 -5.26 11.60 14.46
CA LEU A 3 -4.77 10.33 13.92
C LEU A 3 -4.91 9.16 14.92
N GLY A 4 -4.72 9.41 16.22
CA GLY A 4 -4.81 8.35 17.24
C GLY A 4 -6.23 7.82 17.47
N GLY A 5 -7.26 8.49 16.94
CA GLY A 5 -8.66 8.05 17.06
C GLY A 5 -9.09 7.06 15.97
N PHE A 6 -8.28 6.87 14.92
CA PHE A 6 -8.59 5.92 13.87
C PHE A 6 -8.23 4.50 14.30
N ARG A 7 -9.12 3.55 14.04
CA ARG A 7 -8.84 2.13 14.27
C ARG A 7 -7.77 1.59 13.33
N PHE A 8 -7.68 2.14 12.12
CA PHE A 8 -6.74 1.72 11.08
C PHE A 8 -6.25 2.96 10.31
N ILE A 9 -4.97 2.94 9.96
CA ILE A 9 -4.32 3.89 9.05
C ILE A 9 -3.52 3.03 8.09
N GLY A 10 -3.66 3.29 6.79
CA GLY A 10 -2.88 2.67 5.72
C GLY A 10 -2.05 3.70 4.98
N LEU A 11 -1.09 3.20 4.21
CA LEU A 11 -0.19 3.97 3.36
C LEU A 11 -0.36 3.55 1.89
N THR A 12 -0.28 4.51 0.97
CA THR A 12 -0.52 4.24 -0.46
C THR A 12 0.65 3.52 -1.10
N GLU A 13 1.87 3.89 -0.74
CA GLU A 13 3.11 3.22 -1.18
C GLU A 13 3.17 1.77 -0.68
N GLU A 14 2.56 1.49 0.47
CA GLU A 14 2.44 0.14 1.05
C GLU A 14 1.02 -0.44 0.87
N TRP A 15 0.39 -0.22 -0.29
CA TRP A 15 -1.04 -0.54 -0.52
C TRP A 15 -1.42 -1.98 -0.13
N ALA A 16 -0.73 -2.97 -0.68
CA ALA A 16 -1.05 -4.38 -0.43
C ALA A 16 -0.90 -4.75 1.05
N LEU A 17 0.13 -4.22 1.72
CA LEU A 17 0.37 -4.43 3.14
C LEU A 17 -0.72 -3.74 3.99
N SER A 18 -1.17 -2.56 3.57
CA SER A 18 -2.26 -1.80 4.20
C SER A 18 -3.59 -2.55 4.15
N VAL A 19 -3.96 -3.09 2.97
CA VAL A 19 -5.16 -3.91 2.82
C VAL A 19 -5.07 -5.15 3.73
N CYS A 20 -3.97 -5.88 3.68
CA CYS A 20 -3.75 -7.04 4.57
C CYS A 20 -3.86 -6.68 6.06
N LEU A 21 -3.20 -5.61 6.49
CA LEU A 21 -3.27 -5.13 7.88
C LEU A 21 -4.71 -4.81 8.28
N PHE A 22 -5.49 -4.15 7.43
CA PHE A 22 -6.89 -3.89 7.68
C PHE A 22 -7.66 -5.19 7.96
N HIS A 23 -7.53 -6.21 7.09
CA HIS A 23 -8.19 -7.51 7.26
C HIS A 23 -7.72 -8.25 8.52
N VAL A 24 -6.43 -8.18 8.87
CA VAL A 24 -5.91 -8.74 10.13
C VAL A 24 -6.54 -8.05 11.35
N MET A 25 -6.72 -6.73 11.30
CA MET A 25 -7.28 -5.94 12.39
C MET A 25 -8.79 -6.07 12.55
N THR A 26 -9.52 -6.37 11.47
CA THR A 26 -10.99 -6.48 11.45
C THR A 26 -11.50 -7.91 11.46
N GLY A 27 -10.68 -8.87 11.03
CA GLY A 27 -11.06 -10.27 10.86
C GLY A 27 -11.92 -10.53 9.61
N SER A 28 -11.92 -9.63 8.63
CA SER A 28 -12.65 -9.82 7.36
C SER A 28 -11.81 -10.53 6.30
N GLU A 29 -12.47 -11.07 5.27
CA GLU A 29 -11.81 -11.71 4.12
C GLU A 29 -11.24 -10.70 3.14
N CYS A 30 -10.08 -11.01 2.54
CA CYS A 30 -9.50 -10.22 1.46
C CYS A 30 -10.18 -10.55 0.11
N LEU A 31 -10.50 -9.52 -0.67
CA LEU A 31 -11.07 -9.63 -2.00
C LEU A 31 -10.04 -9.31 -3.08
N PRO A 32 -9.92 -10.11 -4.16
CA PRO A 32 -8.97 -9.83 -5.22
C PRO A 32 -9.07 -8.42 -5.84
N SER A 33 -10.27 -7.85 -5.87
CA SER A 33 -10.52 -6.51 -6.40
C SER A 33 -9.85 -5.39 -5.58
N GLU A 34 -9.54 -5.62 -4.31
CA GLU A 34 -8.87 -4.63 -3.44
C GLU A 34 -7.42 -4.40 -3.82
N PHE A 35 -6.83 -5.33 -4.60
CA PHE A 35 -5.45 -5.29 -5.06
C PHE A 35 -5.32 -4.82 -6.51
N LEU A 36 -6.42 -4.42 -7.14
CA LEU A 36 -6.42 -3.87 -8.49
C LEU A 36 -6.25 -2.34 -8.45
N ASN A 37 -5.40 -1.81 -9.33
CA ASN A 37 -5.34 -0.38 -9.57
C ASN A 37 -6.53 0.06 -10.43
N VAL A 38 -7.65 0.40 -9.79
CA VAL A 38 -8.89 0.83 -10.47
C VAL A 38 -8.88 2.29 -10.90
N ARG A 39 -7.85 3.06 -10.51
CA ARG A 39 -7.69 4.47 -10.87
C ARG A 39 -6.24 4.71 -11.29
N PRO A 40 -5.82 4.15 -12.44
CA PRO A 40 -4.49 4.39 -12.96
C PRO A 40 -4.30 5.89 -13.17
N THR A 41 -3.15 6.40 -12.74
CA THR A 41 -2.71 7.74 -13.12
C THR A 41 -2.60 7.77 -14.64
N LYS A 42 -3.18 8.78 -15.28
CA LYS A 42 -2.95 8.99 -16.70
C LYS A 42 -1.57 9.61 -16.85
N ASP A 43 -0.68 8.92 -17.53
CA ASP A 43 0.59 9.50 -17.93
C ASP A 43 0.28 10.67 -18.86
N SER A 44 0.65 11.89 -18.45
CA SER A 44 0.73 13.00 -19.38
C SER A 44 2.01 12.78 -20.21
N GLU A 45 1.93 13.00 -21.53
CA GLU A 45 3.10 12.98 -22.41
C GLU A 45 3.45 14.40 -22.88
N GLY A 46 4.75 14.65 -23.12
CA GLY A 46 5.26 15.91 -23.65
C GLY A 46 5.52 16.99 -22.58
N ALA A 47 5.73 18.23 -23.03
CA ALA A 47 6.20 19.34 -22.19
C ALA A 47 5.36 19.58 -20.93
N ARG A 48 4.04 19.36 -21.00
CA ARG A 48 3.14 19.49 -19.85
C ARG A 48 3.48 18.49 -18.73
N ALA A 49 3.87 17.27 -19.07
CA ALA A 49 4.23 16.24 -18.12
C ALA A 49 5.54 16.57 -17.40
N GLU A 50 6.51 17.11 -18.14
CA GLU A 50 7.79 17.56 -17.59
C GLU A 50 7.60 18.75 -16.64
N ASP A 51 6.74 19.71 -17.01
CA ASP A 51 6.37 20.84 -16.17
C ASP A 51 5.62 20.41 -14.90
N GLU A 52 4.64 19.52 -15.02
CA GLU A 52 3.92 18.92 -13.88
C GLU A 52 4.88 18.18 -12.96
N LYS A 53 5.76 17.34 -13.51
CA LYS A 53 6.77 16.62 -12.75
C LYS A 53 7.71 17.57 -12.01
N ARG A 54 8.24 18.58 -12.69
CA ARG A 54 9.12 19.60 -12.07
C ARG A 54 8.41 20.37 -10.96
N PHE A 55 7.12 20.69 -11.15
CA PHE A 55 6.30 21.28 -10.10
C PHE A 55 6.22 20.38 -8.87
N PHE A 56 5.84 19.11 -9.03
CA PHE A 56 5.72 18.18 -7.89
C PHE A 56 7.07 17.85 -7.23
N ASP A 57 8.15 17.73 -8.01
CA ASP A 57 9.50 17.51 -7.48
C ASP A 57 9.99 18.68 -6.60
N SER A 58 9.47 19.89 -6.82
CA SER A 58 9.84 21.10 -6.07
C SER A 58 8.76 21.55 -5.08
N TYR A 59 7.58 20.94 -5.12
CA TYR A 59 6.48 21.24 -4.21
C TYR A 59 6.75 20.60 -2.85
N HIS A 60 6.82 21.45 -1.83
CA HIS A 60 6.97 21.03 -0.44
C HIS A 60 5.82 21.62 0.38
N ASP A 61 4.98 20.75 0.92
CA ASP A 61 3.95 21.13 1.88
C ASP A 61 4.35 20.66 3.28
N PRO A 62 4.80 21.57 4.16
CA PRO A 62 5.32 21.21 5.48
C PRO A 62 4.24 20.66 6.41
N TYR A 63 2.96 20.90 6.13
CA TYR A 63 1.86 20.37 6.94
C TYR A 63 1.59 18.90 6.60
N ASP A 64 1.66 18.55 5.31
CA ASP A 64 1.48 17.18 4.84
C ASP A 64 2.64 16.29 5.29
N GLU A 65 3.87 16.79 5.27
CA GLU A 65 5.05 16.02 5.71
C GLU A 65 4.92 15.57 7.17
N ALA A 66 4.66 16.50 8.10
CA ALA A 66 4.51 16.18 9.51
C ALA A 66 3.32 15.25 9.79
N LEU A 67 2.23 15.39 9.02
CA LEU A 67 1.06 14.51 9.13
C LEU A 67 1.38 13.10 8.63
N TYR A 68 2.05 13.00 7.48
CA TYR A 68 2.47 11.75 6.85
C TYR A 68 3.45 11.00 7.75
N GLU A 69 4.51 11.64 8.24
CA GLU A 69 5.46 11.03 9.18
C GLU A 69 4.75 10.41 10.39
N ARG A 70 3.78 11.14 10.96
CA ARG A 70 3.00 10.64 12.08
C ARG A 70 2.10 9.47 11.70
N ALA A 71 1.46 9.53 10.52
CA ALA A 71 0.64 8.43 10.00
C ALA A 71 1.48 7.18 9.72
N SER A 72 2.65 7.33 9.09
CA SER A 72 3.59 6.25 8.81
C SER A 72 4.10 5.59 10.09
N ALA A 73 4.42 6.38 11.13
CA ALA A 73 4.81 5.83 12.43
C ALA A 73 3.69 4.97 13.05
N ILE A 74 2.43 5.40 12.95
CA ILE A 74 1.28 4.63 13.44
C ILE A 74 1.05 3.37 12.61
N PHE A 75 1.17 3.47 11.28
CA PHE A 75 1.07 2.33 10.37
C PHE A 75 2.10 1.25 10.71
N TRP A 76 3.39 1.59 10.76
CA TRP A 76 4.46 0.62 11.05
C TRP A 76 4.38 0.05 12.47
N ALA A 77 3.96 0.85 13.46
CA ALA A 77 3.67 0.35 14.79
C ALA A 77 2.51 -0.66 14.79
N SER A 78 1.50 -0.46 13.95
CA SER A 78 0.37 -1.37 13.81
C SER A 78 0.77 -2.66 13.08
N VAL A 79 1.55 -2.56 12.00
CA VAL A 79 2.16 -3.71 11.31
C VAL A 79 2.93 -4.58 12.31
N ALA A 80 3.79 -3.98 13.12
CA ALA A 80 4.56 -4.69 14.14
C ALA A 80 3.64 -5.31 15.22
N LYS A 81 2.69 -4.54 15.76
CA LYS A 81 1.74 -4.98 16.79
C LYS A 81 0.90 -6.19 16.35
N HIS A 82 0.50 -6.21 15.07
CA HIS A 82 -0.34 -7.26 14.51
C HIS A 82 0.47 -8.38 13.81
N ASN A 83 1.80 -8.35 13.93
CA ASN A 83 2.72 -9.31 13.30
C ASN A 83 2.46 -9.49 11.80
N VAL A 84 2.18 -8.38 11.12
CA VAL A 84 1.92 -8.37 9.68
C VAL A 84 3.24 -8.40 8.93
N THR A 85 3.40 -9.40 8.08
CA THR A 85 4.54 -9.62 7.19
C THR A 85 4.01 -10.08 5.84
N ARG A 86 4.82 -10.03 4.77
CA ARG A 86 4.43 -10.60 3.48
C ARG A 86 3.98 -12.06 3.61
N GLU A 87 4.70 -12.85 4.40
CA GLU A 87 4.36 -14.26 4.62
C GLU A 87 3.06 -14.46 5.41
N SER A 88 2.81 -13.66 6.46
CA SER A 88 1.52 -13.72 7.15
C SER A 88 0.38 -13.32 6.21
N CYS A 89 0.59 -12.31 5.35
CA CYS A 89 -0.40 -11.85 4.39
C CYS A 89 -0.70 -12.89 3.30
N ARG A 90 0.28 -13.70 2.88
CA ARG A 90 0.00 -14.86 1.99
C ARG A 90 -1.01 -15.82 2.62
N ARG A 91 -0.91 -16.06 3.93
CA ARG A 91 -1.86 -16.93 4.65
C ARG A 91 -3.22 -16.27 4.85
N THR A 92 -3.24 -15.01 5.29
CA THR A 92 -4.48 -14.26 5.56
C THR A 92 -5.26 -13.97 4.28
N CYS A 93 -4.59 -13.51 3.23
CA CYS A 93 -5.17 -13.21 1.93
C CYS A 93 -4.90 -14.32 0.92
N SER A 94 -5.35 -15.55 1.25
CA SER A 94 -5.04 -16.78 0.51
C SER A 94 -5.45 -16.77 -0.97
N ARG A 95 -6.44 -15.96 -1.34
CA ARG A 95 -6.93 -15.81 -2.73
C ARG A 95 -6.03 -14.92 -3.60
N VAL A 96 -5.08 -14.20 -3.00
CA VAL A 96 -4.15 -13.28 -3.67
C VAL A 96 -2.72 -13.46 -3.18
N GLN A 97 -2.33 -14.70 -2.85
CA GLN A 97 -0.98 -15.03 -2.37
C GLN A 97 0.14 -14.47 -3.24
N HIS A 98 -0.07 -14.42 -4.56
CA HIS A 98 0.91 -13.91 -5.53
C HIS A 98 1.28 -12.44 -5.30
N VAL A 99 0.36 -11.62 -4.79
CA VAL A 99 0.61 -10.19 -4.46
C VAL A 99 1.72 -10.04 -3.42
N PHE A 100 1.82 -11.00 -2.51
CA PHE A 100 2.76 -10.98 -1.39
C PHE A 100 3.99 -11.87 -1.62
N ALA A 101 4.11 -12.50 -2.78
CA ALA A 101 5.29 -13.30 -3.12
C ALA A 101 6.57 -12.42 -3.14
N PRO A 102 7.75 -12.96 -2.81
CA PRO A 102 9.00 -12.23 -3.01
C PRO A 102 9.19 -11.94 -4.51
N GLU A 103 9.79 -10.79 -4.82
CA GLU A 103 10.08 -10.40 -6.20
C GLU A 103 10.93 -11.50 -6.90
N GLY A 104 10.52 -11.91 -8.09
CA GLY A 104 11.17 -12.99 -8.86
C GLY A 104 10.61 -14.40 -8.61
N ALA A 105 9.65 -14.58 -7.72
CA ALA A 105 8.99 -15.88 -7.47
C ALA A 105 7.84 -16.21 -8.44
N MET A 106 7.78 -15.56 -9.61
CA MET A 106 6.85 -15.92 -10.68
C MET A 106 7.32 -17.27 -11.26
N LEU A 107 6.81 -18.35 -10.67
CA LEU A 107 7.05 -19.71 -11.14
C LEU A 107 6.68 -19.78 -12.63
N SER A 108 7.61 -20.32 -13.40
CA SER A 108 7.40 -20.81 -14.76
C SER A 108 6.07 -21.58 -14.81
N PHE A 109 5.07 -20.98 -15.45
CA PHE A 109 3.95 -21.76 -15.96
C PHE A 109 4.53 -22.60 -17.10
N ASP A 110 4.71 -23.90 -16.82
CA ASP A 110 4.97 -24.90 -17.86
C ASP A 110 3.80 -24.87 -18.86
N VAL A 111 4.15 -24.58 -20.11
CA VAL A 111 3.27 -24.77 -21.27
C VAL A 111 3.43 -26.24 -21.67
N ASP A 112 2.43 -27.06 -21.36
CA ASP A 112 2.16 -28.30 -22.11
C ASP A 112 1.22 -27.99 -23.29
#